data_AF-A0A957YKX1-F1
#
_entry.id   AF-A0A957YKX1-F1
#
_cell.length_a   1.000
_cell.length_b   1.000
_cell.length_c   1.000
_cell.angle_alpha   90.00
_cell.angle_beta   90.00
_cell.angle_gamma   90.00
#
_symmetry.space_group_name_H-M   'P 1'
#
loop_
_entity.id
_entity.type
_entity.pdbx_description
1 polymer ?
#
loop_
_entity_poly.entity_id
_entity_poly.type
_entity_poly.pdbx_seq_one_letter_code
_entity_poly.pdbx_strand_id
1 'polypeptide(L)'
;YQHAHSWAHTFLTAYNFDYYHSALNLLTPATVHYGWGDQVQAQRQHVLQLAYSQHPERFVRGLPALAPLPTEVWINQPGSGSPISINAL
;
A
#
# COMPACT_ATOMS: atom_id res chain seq x y z
N TYR A 1 3.66 24.88 -18.45
CA TYR A 1 2.66 24.17 -17.61
C TYR A 1 2.23 22.81 -18.18
N GLN A 2 1.97 22.66 -19.48
CA GLN A 2 1.52 21.38 -20.06
C GLN A 2 2.44 20.17 -19.77
N HIS A 3 3.76 20.35 -19.89
CA HIS A 3 4.71 19.26 -19.62
C HIS A 3 4.66 18.79 -18.15
N ALA A 4 4.63 19.72 -17.19
CA ALA A 4 4.54 19.42 -15.77
C ALA A 4 3.23 18.67 -15.43
N HIS A 5 2.11 19.06 -16.03
CA HIS A 5 0.83 18.35 -15.85
C HIS A 5 0.87 16.94 -16.42
N SER A 6 1.42 16.76 -17.62
CA SER A 6 1.53 15.44 -18.25
C SER A 6 2.39 14.49 -17.42
N TRP A 7 3.54 14.99 -16.94
CA TRP A 7 4.40 14.23 -16.05
C TRP A 7 3.69 13.86 -14.75
N ALA A 8 3.03 14.82 -14.09
CA ALA A 8 2.34 14.58 -12.82
C ALA A 8 1.18 13.58 -12.98
N HIS A 9 0.41 13.67 -14.07
CA HIS A 9 -0.67 12.73 -14.36
C HIS A 9 -0.13 11.29 -14.53
N THR A 10 0.96 11.14 -15.29
CA THR A 10 1.61 9.85 -15.50
C THR A 10 2.10 9.27 -14.18
N PHE A 11 2.82 10.08 -13.40
CA PHE A 11 3.35 9.66 -12.10
C PHE A 11 2.23 9.27 -11.12
N LEU A 12 1.21 10.10 -10.94
CA LEU A 12 0.13 9.82 -9.99
C LEU A 12 -0.71 8.60 -10.39
N THR A 13 -0.86 8.35 -11.69
CA THR A 13 -1.51 7.13 -12.18
C THR A 13 -0.70 5.90 -11.76
N ALA A 14 0.60 5.87 -12.10
CA ALA A 14 1.46 4.75 -11.73
C ALA A 14 1.58 4.56 -10.21
N TYR A 15 1.67 5.67 -9.46
CA TYR A 15 1.72 5.66 -8.00
C TYR A 15 0.50 4.97 -7.39
N ASN A 16 -0.69 5.23 -7.93
CA ASN A 16 -1.96 4.70 -7.41
C ASN A 16 -2.26 3.27 -7.86
N PHE A 17 -1.82 2.87 -9.05
CA PHE A 17 -2.25 1.61 -9.68
C PHE A 17 -1.15 0.58 -9.90
N ASP A 18 0.10 1.01 -10.08
CA ASP A 18 1.19 0.10 -10.52
C ASP A 18 2.19 -0.17 -9.41
N TYR A 19 2.48 0.82 -8.57
CA TYR A 19 3.51 0.71 -7.54
C TYR A 19 2.95 0.17 -6.23
N TYR A 20 3.63 -0.85 -5.69
CA TYR A 20 3.32 -1.45 -4.40
C TYR A 20 4.02 -0.70 -3.27
N HIS A 21 3.28 -0.35 -2.23
CA HIS A 21 3.80 0.48 -1.14
C HIS A 21 4.04 -0.39 0.09
N SER A 22 5.25 -0.31 0.66
CA SER A 22 5.64 -1.10 1.85
C SER A 22 4.76 -0.80 3.05
N ALA A 23 4.39 0.47 3.27
CA ALA A 23 3.47 0.88 4.32
C ALA A 23 2.03 0.34 4.14
N LEU A 24 1.66 -0.08 2.93
CA LEU A 24 0.36 -0.69 2.63
C LEU A 24 0.46 -2.22 2.48
N ASN A 25 1.41 -2.86 3.17
CA ASN A 25 1.69 -4.29 3.06
C ASN A 25 1.98 -4.76 1.62
N LEU A 26 2.63 -3.92 0.80
CA LEU A 26 2.83 -4.15 -0.62
C LEU A 26 1.51 -4.28 -1.39
N LEU A 27 0.56 -3.39 -1.12
CA LEU A 27 -0.62 -3.14 -1.94
C LEU A 27 -0.49 -1.79 -2.65
N THR A 28 -1.28 -1.61 -3.70
CA THR A 28 -1.39 -0.31 -4.37
C THR A 28 -2.41 0.57 -3.65
N PRO A 29 -2.30 1.91 -3.70
CA PRO A 29 -3.27 2.81 -3.08
C PRO A 29 -4.68 2.57 -3.62
N ALA A 30 -4.83 2.27 -4.92
CA ALA A 30 -6.11 1.93 -5.51
C ALA A 30 -6.72 0.65 -4.90
N THR A 31 -5.91 -0.39 -4.66
CA THR A 31 -6.39 -1.63 -4.03
C THR A 31 -7.00 -1.37 -2.66
N VAL A 32 -6.37 -0.50 -1.87
CA VAL A 32 -6.87 -0.12 -0.55
C VAL A 32 -8.08 0.80 -0.67
N HIS A 33 -8.01 1.81 -1.53
CA HIS A 33 -9.08 2.80 -1.73
C HIS A 33 -10.41 2.17 -2.15
N TYR A 34 -10.37 1.18 -3.05
CA TYR A 34 -11.57 0.47 -3.52
C TYR A 34 -11.98 -0.70 -2.62
N GLY A 35 -11.34 -0.90 -1.47
CA GLY A 35 -11.72 -1.93 -0.50
C GLY A 35 -11.35 -3.37 -0.92
N TRP A 36 -10.42 -3.54 -1.84
CA TRP A 36 -10.00 -4.87 -2.34
C TRP A 36 -8.85 -5.50 -1.53
N GLY A 37 -8.35 -4.79 -0.52
CA GLY A 37 -7.18 -5.23 0.25
C GLY A 37 -7.32 -6.63 0.85
N ASP A 38 -8.44 -6.94 1.48
CA ASP A 38 -8.66 -8.23 2.14
C ASP A 38 -8.68 -9.39 1.12
N GLN A 39 -9.33 -9.18 -0.02
CA GLN A 39 -9.38 -10.17 -1.10
C GLN A 39 -7.97 -10.46 -1.64
N VAL A 40 -7.17 -9.41 -1.91
CA VAL A 40 -5.80 -9.57 -2.42
C VAL A 40 -4.90 -10.24 -1.37
N GLN A 41 -5.05 -9.91 -0.09
CA GLN A 41 -4.30 -10.58 0.98
C GLN A 41 -4.67 -12.06 1.10
N ALA A 42 -5.95 -12.41 1.02
CA ALA A 42 -6.38 -13.81 1.05
C ALA A 42 -5.75 -14.62 -0.10
N GLN A 43 -5.73 -14.07 -1.31
CA GLN A 43 -5.07 -14.69 -2.47
C GLN A 43 -3.56 -14.86 -2.25
N ARG A 44 -2.89 -13.84 -1.72
CA ARG A 44 -1.45 -13.92 -1.41
C ARG A 44 -1.15 -14.96 -0.34
N GLN A 45 -1.97 -15.06 0.70
CA GLN A 45 -1.81 -16.06 1.75
C GLN A 45 -1.96 -17.48 1.18
N HIS A 46 -2.90 -17.68 0.26
CA HIS A 46 -3.07 -18.95 -0.43
C HIS A 46 -1.83 -19.34 -1.25
N VAL A 47 -1.26 -18.40 -2.02
CA VAL A 47 -0.01 -18.64 -2.77
C VAL A 47 1.15 -19.01 -1.83
N LEU A 48 1.28 -18.31 -0.70
CA LEU A 48 2.30 -18.62 0.31
C LEU A 48 2.12 -20.00 0.93
N GLN A 49 0.87 -20.42 1.19
CA GLN A 49 0.56 -21.76 1.67
C GLN A 49 0.95 -22.83 0.66
N LEU A 50 0.64 -22.63 -0.62
CA LEU A 50 1.03 -23.57 -1.69
C LEU A 50 2.55 -23.66 -1.80
N ALA A 51 3.25 -22.52 -1.84
CA ALA A 51 4.71 -22.49 -1.93
C ALA A 51 5.37 -23.18 -0.71
N TYR A 52 4.84 -22.94 0.49
CA TYR A 52 5.30 -23.61 1.71
C TYR A 52 5.07 -25.12 1.66
N SER A 53 3.92 -25.58 1.18
CA SER A 53 3.63 -27.02 1.08
C SER A 53 4.56 -27.76 0.11
N GLN A 54 5.02 -27.08 -0.96
CA GLN A 54 5.93 -27.65 -1.95
C GLN A 54 7.39 -27.65 -1.49
N HIS A 55 7.81 -26.60 -0.77
CA HIS A 55 9.20 -26.36 -0.42
C HIS A 55 9.37 -25.83 1.00
N PRO A 56 8.98 -26.58 2.04
CA PRO A 56 9.03 -26.10 3.43
C PRO A 56 10.46 -25.70 3.87
N GLU A 57 11.49 -26.34 3.31
CA GLU A 57 12.90 -26.05 3.57
C GLU A 57 13.32 -24.61 3.20
N ARG A 58 12.60 -23.96 2.28
CA ARG A 58 12.86 -22.56 1.89
C ARG A 58 12.31 -21.54 2.90
N PHE A 59 11.49 -22.00 3.84
CA PHE A 59 10.79 -21.17 4.82
C PHE A 59 11.28 -21.50 6.23
N VAL A 60 12.50 -21.08 6.56
CA VAL A 60 13.18 -21.37 7.83
C VAL A 60 12.43 -20.89 9.09
N ARG A 61 11.41 -20.03 8.92
CA ARG A 61 10.55 -19.51 10.00
C ARG A 61 9.12 -20.08 9.95
N GLY A 62 8.89 -21.16 9.20
CA GLY A 62 7.57 -21.76 8.98
C GLY A 62 6.75 -21.00 7.93
N LEU A 63 5.45 -21.34 7.85
CA LEU A 63 4.52 -20.74 6.90
C LEU A 63 4.47 -19.21 7.07
N PRO A 64 4.77 -18.41 6.04
CA PRO A 64 4.65 -16.97 6.12
C PRO A 64 3.20 -16.54 6.36
N ALA A 65 3.02 -15.67 7.36
CA ALA A 65 1.75 -15.01 7.65
C ALA A 65 1.81 -13.55 7.16
N LEU A 66 0.77 -13.09 6.46
CA LEU A 66 0.65 -11.69 6.07
C LEU A 66 0.21 -10.83 7.27
N ALA A 67 0.76 -9.61 7.36
CA ALA A 67 0.30 -8.62 8.32
C ALA A 67 -1.10 -8.12 7.96
N PRO A 68 -1.97 -7.81 8.95
CA PRO A 68 -3.29 -7.23 8.69
C PRO A 68 -3.15 -5.88 7.98
N LEU A 69 -4.18 -5.49 7.21
CA LEU A 69 -4.22 -4.17 6.58
C LEU A 69 -4.08 -3.07 7.64
N PRO A 70 -3.23 -2.06 7.40
CA PRO A 70 -3.18 -0.88 8.27
C PRO A 70 -4.51 -0.12 8.16
N THR A 71 -5.02 0.36 9.29
CA THR A 71 -6.22 1.21 9.33
C THR A 71 -5.91 2.64 8.86
N GLU A 72 -4.67 3.08 9.04
CA GLU A 72 -4.18 4.39 8.60
C GLU A 72 -2.68 4.32 8.27
N VAL A 73 -2.24 5.17 7.34
CA VAL A 73 -0.84 5.41 7.01
C VAL A 73 -0.63 6.88 6.69
N TRP A 74 0.61 7.36 6.83
CA TRP A 74 0.96 8.76 6.62
C TRP A 74 2.19 8.88 5.73
N ILE A 75 2.14 9.78 4.74
CA ILE A 75 3.36 10.29 4.07
C ILE A 75 3.91 11.45 4.90
N ASN A 76 3.03 12.35 5.32
CA ASN A 76 3.29 13.42 6.26
C ASN A 76 2.19 13.40 7.32
N GLN A 77 2.48 12.87 8.51
CA GLN A 77 1.52 12.85 9.60
C GLN A 77 1.29 14.31 10.06
N PRO A 78 0.04 14.78 10.16
CA PRO A 78 -0.23 16.10 10.70
C PRO A 78 0.25 16.12 12.15
N GLY A 79 1.10 17.08 12.49
CA GLY A 79 1.49 17.31 13.88
C GLY A 79 0.26 17.66 14.72
N SER A 80 0.35 17.49 16.04
CA SER A 80 -0.71 17.87 17.00
C SER A 80 -0.93 19.39 17.15
N GLY A 81 -0.37 20.20 16.24
CA GLY A 81 -0.44 21.66 16.29
C GLY A 81 -1.76 22.20 15.74
N SER A 82 -2.33 23.19 16.43
CA SER A 82 -3.56 23.89 16.07
C SER A 82 -3.64 24.26 14.58
N PRO A 83 -4.86 24.23 13.98
CA PRO A 83 -5.03 24.49 12.56
C PRO A 83 -4.43 25.85 12.18
N ILE A 84 -3.64 25.86 11.10
CA ILE A 84 -3.14 27.09 10.48
C ILE A 84 -4.37 27.92 10.08
N SER A 85 -4.62 29.01 10.80
CA SER A 85 -5.69 29.94 10.48
C SER A 85 -5.30 30.71 9.21
N ILE A 86 -6.04 30.47 8.12
CA ILE A 86 -5.76 31.00 6.77
C ILE A 86 -6.28 32.43 6.57
N ASN A 87 -6.50 33.19 7.64
CA ASN A 87 -7.00 34.56 7.57
C ASN A 87 -5.86 35.56 7.85
N ALA A 88 -4.98 35.72 6.88
CA ALA A 88 -4.06 36.85 6.79
C ALA A 88 -3.72 37.12 5.32
N LEU A 89 -4.72 37.61 4.57
CA LEU A 89 -4.56 38.38 3.36
C LEU A 89 -5.54 39.56 3.41
#